data_AF-A0A7J5U616-F1
#
_entry.id   AF-A0A7J5U616-F1
#
_cell.length_a   1.000
_cell.length_b   1.000
_cell.length_c   1.000
_cell.angle_alpha   90.00
_cell.angle_beta   90.00
_cell.angle_gamma   90.00
#
_symmetry.space_group_name_H-M   'P 1'
#
loop_
_entity.id
_entity.type
_entity.pdbx_description
1 polymer ?
#
loop_
_entity_poly.entity_id
_entity_poly.type
_entity_poly.pdbx_seq_one_letter_code
_entity_poly.pdbx_strand_id
1 'polypeptide(L)'
;MQQADSLAGAGRFFEAGIAYDRVGFEEADSAARLSAVFGKVHCLKQQGRFAPAVQYLNGEVTNIYPDSVLLVLRHEQITCAYLAGQFENALSLLERLPYLHPDRPTETPLTRVVRILSLNELQRWPEAGAAYQQLLAQAGADTTKTPYRQLPRLKSEQKAERLSTFIPGGGQFYAGKPGEAILSILVQSAGLYFGVTNFLAGYYLSAWGVGAALFGSFHAGGIRRSQNLVKEYNSRQVRQFNETVKKEVLKQVDK
;
A
#
# COMPACT_ATOMS: atom_id res chain seq x y z
N MET A 1 -14.73 -4.96 -32.80
CA MET A 1 -13.81 -5.87 -32.06
C MET A 1 -12.40 -5.92 -32.68
N GLN A 2 -12.24 -6.35 -33.94
CA GLN A 2 -10.93 -6.56 -34.59
C GLN A 2 -9.95 -5.37 -34.53
N GLN A 3 -10.43 -4.14 -34.69
CA GLN A 3 -9.60 -2.94 -34.58
C GLN A 3 -9.06 -2.75 -33.15
N ALA A 4 -9.88 -2.98 -32.13
CA ALA A 4 -9.48 -2.83 -30.73
C ALA A 4 -8.41 -3.87 -30.37
N ASP A 5 -8.58 -5.12 -30.79
CA ASP A 5 -7.61 -6.20 -30.59
C ASP A 5 -6.28 -5.92 -31.30
N SER A 6 -6.34 -5.37 -32.52
CA SER A 6 -5.13 -4.96 -33.25
C SER A 6 -4.35 -3.86 -32.52
N LEU A 7 -5.04 -2.88 -31.94
CA LEU A 7 -4.40 -1.81 -31.17
C LEU A 7 -3.80 -2.36 -29.86
N ALA A 8 -4.50 -3.27 -29.19
CA ALA A 8 -4.00 -3.92 -27.98
C ALA A 8 -2.76 -4.78 -28.27
N GLY A 9 -2.77 -5.56 -29.37
CA GLY A 9 -1.62 -6.36 -29.82
C GLY A 9 -0.40 -5.52 -30.21
N ALA A 10 -0.61 -4.28 -30.66
CA ALA A 10 0.44 -3.31 -30.94
C ALA A 10 0.93 -2.55 -29.69
N GLY A 11 0.43 -2.88 -28.49
CA GLY A 11 0.78 -2.20 -27.24
C GLY A 11 0.15 -0.81 -27.07
N ARG A 12 -0.76 -0.40 -27.96
CA ARG A 12 -1.45 0.91 -27.90
C ARG A 12 -2.67 0.82 -26.98
N PHE A 13 -2.43 0.47 -25.71
CA PHE A 13 -3.48 0.14 -24.75
C PHE A 13 -4.47 1.29 -24.46
N PHE A 14 -4.01 2.54 -24.52
CA PHE A 14 -4.91 3.69 -24.30
C PHE A 14 -5.99 3.75 -25.39
N GLU A 15 -5.58 3.67 -26.65
CA GLU A 15 -6.47 3.74 -27.80
C GLU A 15 -7.31 2.47 -27.94
N ALA A 16 -6.71 1.30 -27.66
CA ALA A 16 -7.44 0.04 -27.61
C ALA A 16 -8.58 0.11 -26.58
N GLY A 17 -8.34 0.69 -25.40
CA GLY A 17 -9.37 0.91 -24.38
C GLY A 17 -10.56 1.75 -24.89
N ILE A 18 -10.28 2.81 -25.65
CA ILE A 18 -11.33 3.65 -26.28
C ILE A 18 -12.06 2.86 -27.37
N ALA A 19 -11.33 2.08 -28.16
CA ALA A 19 -11.93 1.24 -29.20
C ALA A 19 -12.83 0.15 -28.60
N TYR A 20 -12.46 -0.44 -27.46
CA TYR A 20 -13.33 -1.36 -26.72
C TYR A 20 -14.58 -0.66 -26.17
N ASP A 21 -14.47 0.56 -25.64
CA ASP A 21 -15.64 1.35 -25.23
C ASP A 21 -16.63 1.57 -26.37
N ARG A 22 -16.11 1.91 -27.55
CA ARG A 22 -16.92 2.08 -28.75
C ARG A 22 -17.65 0.79 -29.11
N VAL A 23 -16.97 -0.36 -29.09
CA VAL A 23 -17.59 -1.68 -29.34
C VAL A 23 -18.69 -1.98 -28.33
N GLY A 24 -18.47 -1.71 -27.04
CA GLY A 24 -19.48 -1.94 -26.00
C GLY A 24 -20.71 -1.03 -26.11
N PHE A 25 -20.59 0.11 -26.79
CA PHE A 25 -21.69 1.06 -27.04
C PHE A 25 -22.46 0.76 -28.34
N GLU A 26 -21.75 0.42 -29.41
CA GLU A 26 -22.33 0.22 -30.75
C GLU A 26 -22.94 -1.17 -30.94
N GLU A 27 -22.37 -2.21 -30.32
CA GLU A 27 -22.83 -3.59 -30.51
C GLU A 27 -23.97 -3.96 -29.55
N ALA A 28 -25.06 -4.49 -30.12
CA ALA A 28 -26.17 -5.05 -29.34
C ALA A 28 -25.91 -6.50 -28.90
N ASP A 29 -24.89 -7.16 -29.46
CA ASP A 29 -24.52 -8.52 -29.10
C ASP A 29 -23.87 -8.58 -27.72
N SER A 30 -24.43 -9.44 -26.86
CA SER A 30 -23.97 -9.65 -25.49
C SER A 30 -22.55 -10.23 -25.42
N ALA A 31 -22.15 -11.07 -26.37
CA ALA A 31 -20.82 -11.67 -26.40
C ALA A 31 -19.74 -10.66 -26.84
N ALA A 32 -20.02 -9.87 -27.87
CA ALA A 32 -19.16 -8.77 -28.30
C ALA A 32 -18.95 -7.73 -27.18
N ARG A 33 -20.03 -7.36 -26.48
CA ARG A 33 -19.97 -6.42 -25.35
C ARG A 33 -19.14 -6.96 -24.19
N LEU A 34 -19.34 -8.24 -23.81
CA LEU A 34 -18.54 -8.85 -22.74
C LEU A 34 -17.05 -8.92 -23.10
N SER A 35 -16.74 -9.25 -24.36
CA SER A 35 -15.36 -9.26 -24.85
C SER A 35 -14.72 -7.88 -24.80
N ALA A 36 -15.49 -6.84 -25.11
CA ALA A 36 -15.05 -5.45 -24.98
C ALA A 36 -14.79 -5.04 -23.52
N VAL A 37 -15.64 -5.46 -22.57
CA VAL A 37 -15.42 -5.22 -21.13
C VAL A 37 -14.07 -5.80 -20.69
N PHE A 38 -13.81 -7.08 -20.99
CA PHE A 38 -12.54 -7.72 -20.63
C PHE A 38 -11.35 -7.08 -21.35
N GLY A 39 -11.48 -6.74 -22.63
CA GLY A 39 -10.45 -6.06 -23.40
C GLY A 39 -10.07 -4.70 -22.80
N LYS A 40 -11.07 -3.91 -22.39
CA LYS A 40 -10.84 -2.62 -21.72
C LYS A 40 -10.19 -2.79 -20.36
N VAL A 41 -10.66 -3.72 -19.53
CA VAL A 41 -10.04 -4.01 -18.22
C VAL A 41 -8.58 -4.42 -18.40
N HIS A 42 -8.28 -5.28 -19.38
CA HIS A 42 -6.92 -5.65 -19.72
C HIS A 42 -6.06 -4.44 -20.10
N CYS A 43 -6.56 -3.57 -20.98
CA CYS A 43 -5.86 -2.35 -21.39
C CYS A 43 -5.56 -1.42 -20.20
N LEU A 44 -6.50 -1.28 -19.26
CA LEU A 44 -6.30 -0.48 -18.05
C LEU A 44 -5.24 -1.10 -17.13
N LYS A 45 -5.22 -2.43 -16.99
CA LYS A 45 -4.21 -3.16 -16.20
C LYS A 45 -2.81 -2.99 -16.80
N GLN A 46 -2.66 -3.09 -18.13
CA GLN A 46 -1.37 -2.88 -18.81
C GLN A 46 -0.83 -1.46 -18.67
N GLN A 47 -1.72 -0.47 -18.52
CA GLN A 47 -1.35 0.91 -18.22
C GLN A 47 -1.05 1.15 -16.73
N GLY A 48 -1.17 0.14 -15.86
CA GLY A 48 -1.07 0.31 -14.41
C GLY A 48 -2.23 1.10 -13.79
N ARG A 49 -3.32 1.32 -14.55
CA ARG A 49 -4.48 2.14 -14.14
C ARG A 49 -5.52 1.28 -13.43
N PHE A 50 -5.14 0.72 -12.29
CA PHE A 50 -5.98 -0.21 -11.54
C PHE A 50 -7.21 0.45 -10.89
N ALA A 51 -7.07 1.65 -10.30
CA ALA A 51 -8.21 2.36 -9.71
C ALA A 51 -9.30 2.71 -10.75
N PRO A 52 -8.96 3.23 -11.95
CA PRO A 52 -9.93 3.36 -13.04
C PRO A 52 -10.56 2.03 -13.47
N ALA A 53 -9.81 0.92 -13.48
CA ALA A 53 -10.38 -0.39 -13.79
C ALA A 53 -11.44 -0.82 -12.76
N VAL A 54 -11.20 -0.58 -11.47
CA VAL A 54 -12.19 -0.83 -10.41
C VAL A 54 -13.45 0.00 -10.62
N GLN A 55 -13.32 1.29 -10.97
CA GLN A 55 -14.46 2.17 -11.23
C GLN A 55 -15.27 1.70 -12.44
N TYR A 56 -14.60 1.28 -13.51
CA TYR A 56 -15.26 0.73 -14.68
C TYR A 56 -16.02 -0.56 -14.34
N LEU A 57 -15.38 -1.48 -13.61
CA LEU A 57 -15.99 -2.74 -13.17
C LEU A 57 -17.16 -2.52 -12.20
N ASN A 58 -17.14 -1.48 -11.36
CA ASN A 58 -18.29 -1.12 -10.51
C ASN A 58 -19.55 -0.83 -11.32
N GLY A 59 -19.40 -0.28 -12.54
CA GLY A 59 -20.51 -0.08 -13.46
C GLY A 59 -20.91 -1.38 -14.16
N GLU A 60 -19.96 -2.14 -14.68
CA GLU A 60 -20.26 -3.35 -15.47
C GLU A 60 -20.97 -4.45 -14.66
N VAL A 61 -20.64 -4.60 -13.38
CA VAL A 61 -21.26 -5.58 -12.49
C VAL A 61 -22.72 -5.26 -12.10
N THR A 62 -23.27 -4.12 -12.53
CA THR A 62 -24.72 -3.82 -12.38
C THR A 62 -25.53 -4.23 -13.60
N ASN A 63 -24.86 -4.57 -14.71
CA ASN A 63 -25.52 -5.07 -15.91
C ASN A 63 -26.01 -6.51 -15.72
N ILE A 64 -26.96 -6.91 -16.57
CA ILE A 64 -27.53 -8.24 -16.56
C ILE A 64 -26.56 -9.20 -17.27
N TYR A 65 -25.83 -9.98 -16.48
CA TYR A 65 -24.97 -11.06 -16.95
C TYR A 65 -25.32 -12.37 -16.26
N PRO A 66 -25.00 -13.52 -16.88
CA PRO A 66 -25.03 -14.79 -16.18
C PRO A 66 -24.13 -14.74 -14.93
N ASP A 67 -24.54 -15.42 -13.88
CA ASP A 67 -23.83 -15.49 -12.60
C ASP A 67 -22.35 -15.87 -12.75
N SER A 68 -22.03 -16.80 -13.67
CA SER A 68 -20.65 -17.19 -13.99
C SER A 68 -19.80 -16.01 -14.45
N VAL A 69 -20.37 -15.11 -15.25
CA VAL A 69 -19.66 -13.95 -15.80
C VAL A 69 -19.48 -12.89 -14.73
N LEU A 70 -20.52 -12.63 -13.93
CA LEU A 70 -20.44 -11.71 -12.80
C LEU A 70 -19.34 -12.12 -11.82
N LEU A 71 -19.24 -13.41 -11.49
CA LEU A 71 -18.19 -13.91 -10.61
C LEU A 71 -16.77 -13.62 -11.16
N VAL A 72 -16.56 -13.81 -12.47
CA VAL A 72 -15.27 -13.49 -13.12
C VAL A 72 -14.98 -11.98 -13.06
N LEU A 73 -15.99 -11.14 -13.35
CA LEU A 73 -15.84 -9.68 -13.25
C LEU A 73 -15.52 -9.24 -11.82
N ARG A 74 -16.11 -9.88 -10.81
CA ARG A 74 -15.80 -9.62 -9.39
C ARG A 74 -14.39 -10.03 -9.02
N HIS A 75 -13.89 -11.15 -9.52
CA HIS A 75 -12.48 -11.54 -9.32
C HIS A 75 -11.51 -10.53 -9.92
N GLU A 76 -11.79 -10.06 -11.15
CA GLU A 76 -11.01 -8.98 -11.77
C GLU A 76 -11.08 -7.68 -10.97
N GLN A 77 -12.26 -7.36 -10.43
CA GLN A 77 -12.47 -6.18 -9.60
C GLN A 77 -11.65 -6.22 -8.30
N ILE A 78 -11.70 -7.36 -7.60
CA ILE A 78 -10.92 -7.60 -6.38
C ILE A 78 -9.42 -7.48 -6.66
N THR A 79 -8.96 -8.09 -7.75
CA THR A 79 -7.56 -8.05 -8.16
C THR A 79 -7.11 -6.62 -8.45
N CYS A 80 -7.91 -5.87 -9.21
CA CYS A 80 -7.63 -4.46 -9.50
C CYS A 80 -7.69 -3.59 -8.23
N ALA A 81 -8.60 -3.84 -7.30
CA ALA A 81 -8.69 -3.11 -6.03
C ALA A 81 -7.41 -3.31 -5.19
N TYR A 82 -6.92 -4.54 -5.10
CA TYR A 82 -5.65 -4.84 -4.45
C TYR A 82 -4.46 -4.13 -5.13
N LEU A 83 -4.35 -4.24 -6.45
CA LEU A 83 -3.26 -3.61 -7.21
C LEU A 83 -3.31 -2.07 -7.17
N ALA A 84 -4.50 -1.50 -6.97
CA ALA A 84 -4.70 -0.07 -6.75
C ALA A 84 -4.33 0.40 -5.33
N GLY A 85 -3.95 -0.51 -4.42
CA GLY A 85 -3.72 -0.20 -3.00
C GLY A 85 -4.99 0.04 -2.20
N GLN A 86 -6.17 -0.31 -2.73
CA GLN A 86 -7.46 -0.14 -2.08
C GLN A 86 -7.79 -1.38 -1.22
N PHE A 87 -6.93 -1.66 -0.23
CA PHE A 87 -6.97 -2.91 0.53
C PHE A 87 -8.31 -3.14 1.27
N GLU A 88 -8.88 -2.10 1.89
CA GLU A 88 -10.20 -2.21 2.54
C GLU A 88 -11.31 -2.52 1.54
N ASN A 89 -11.26 -1.91 0.34
CA ASN A 89 -12.22 -2.21 -0.73
C ASN A 89 -12.08 -3.66 -1.22
N ALA A 90 -10.84 -4.12 -1.42
CA ALA A 90 -10.58 -5.51 -1.80
C ALA A 90 -11.14 -6.50 -0.77
N LEU A 91 -10.94 -6.23 0.53
CA LEU A 91 -11.50 -7.06 1.61
C LEU A 91 -13.03 -7.02 1.63
N SER A 92 -13.64 -5.85 1.53
CA SER A 92 -15.09 -5.72 1.48
C SER A 92 -15.71 -6.49 0.31
N LEU A 93 -15.09 -6.42 -0.87
CA LEU A 93 -15.53 -7.20 -2.04
C LEU A 93 -15.39 -8.70 -1.82
N LEU A 94 -14.28 -9.14 -1.21
CA LEU A 94 -14.04 -10.54 -0.87
C LEU A 94 -15.07 -11.09 0.14
N GLU A 95 -15.43 -10.30 1.15
CA GLU A 95 -16.42 -10.69 2.17
C GLU A 95 -17.83 -10.80 1.60
N ARG A 96 -18.18 -9.98 0.60
CA ARG A 96 -19.50 -9.99 -0.04
C ARG A 96 -19.67 -11.13 -1.05
N LEU A 97 -18.56 -11.65 -1.59
CA LEU A 97 -18.57 -12.60 -2.70
C LEU A 97 -19.45 -13.85 -2.44
N PRO A 98 -19.37 -14.53 -1.27
CA PRO A 98 -20.21 -15.71 -0.98
C PRO A 98 -21.71 -15.40 -0.93
N TYR A 99 -22.10 -14.19 -0.54
CA TYR A 99 -23.51 -13.76 -0.49
C TYR A 99 -24.05 -13.41 -1.87
N LEU A 100 -23.18 -12.91 -2.75
CA LEU A 100 -23.56 -12.54 -4.12
C LEU A 100 -23.63 -13.75 -5.06
N HIS A 101 -22.86 -14.80 -4.76
CA HIS A 101 -22.75 -16.01 -5.59
C HIS A 101 -22.85 -17.29 -4.72
N PRO A 102 -24.02 -17.54 -4.09
CA PRO A 102 -24.17 -18.61 -3.09
C PRO A 102 -23.99 -20.02 -3.67
N ASP A 103 -24.36 -20.23 -4.93
CA ASP A 103 -24.32 -21.53 -5.59
C ASP A 103 -22.96 -21.84 -6.25
N ARG A 104 -21.95 -20.99 -6.04
CA ARG A 104 -20.64 -21.09 -6.69
C ARG A 104 -19.50 -21.15 -5.67
N PRO A 105 -18.40 -21.84 -5.99
CA PRO A 105 -17.16 -21.70 -5.23
C PRO A 105 -16.57 -20.31 -5.47
N THR A 106 -16.69 -19.45 -4.47
CA THR A 106 -16.17 -18.05 -4.50
C THR A 106 -14.75 -17.94 -3.98
N GLU A 107 -14.33 -18.90 -3.16
CA GLU A 107 -12.96 -18.99 -2.66
C GLU A 107 -12.05 -19.68 -3.68
N THR A 108 -11.18 -18.90 -4.31
CA THR A 108 -10.10 -19.36 -5.18
C THR A 108 -8.74 -19.19 -4.49
N PRO A 109 -7.67 -19.85 -4.95
CA PRO A 109 -6.32 -19.59 -4.45
C PRO A 109 -5.93 -18.10 -4.54
N LEU A 110 -6.32 -17.42 -5.62
CA LEU A 110 -6.07 -16.00 -5.81
C LEU A 110 -6.80 -15.13 -4.77
N THR A 111 -8.09 -15.38 -4.52
CA THR A 111 -8.87 -14.58 -3.54
C THR A 111 -8.33 -14.76 -2.13
N ARG A 112 -7.84 -15.96 -1.78
CA ARG A 112 -7.17 -16.22 -0.49
C ARG A 112 -5.87 -15.44 -0.37
N VAL A 113 -5.03 -15.46 -1.41
CA VAL A 113 -3.79 -14.68 -1.45
C VAL A 113 -4.08 -13.19 -1.31
N VAL A 114 -5.01 -12.65 -2.09
CA VAL A 114 -5.39 -11.23 -2.02
C VAL A 114 -5.90 -10.87 -0.63
N ARG A 115 -6.69 -11.74 0.02
CA ARG A 115 -7.15 -11.53 1.41
C ARG A 115 -5.99 -11.38 2.38
N ILE A 116 -5.06 -12.34 2.39
CA ILE A 116 -3.89 -12.34 3.29
C ILE A 116 -3.05 -11.09 3.06
N LEU A 117 -2.74 -10.77 1.81
CA LEU A 117 -1.91 -9.62 1.48
C LEU A 117 -2.60 -8.29 1.80
N SER A 118 -3.90 -8.17 1.58
CA SER A 118 -4.66 -6.97 1.95
C SER A 118 -4.69 -6.77 3.46
N LEU A 119 -4.92 -7.82 4.25
CA LEU A 119 -4.88 -7.75 5.71
C LEU A 119 -3.50 -7.35 6.24
N ASN A 120 -2.43 -7.83 5.61
CA ASN A 120 -1.06 -7.45 5.94
C ASN A 120 -0.75 -5.98 5.67
N GLU A 121 -1.16 -5.45 4.53
CA GLU A 121 -0.99 -4.04 4.20
C GLU A 121 -1.75 -3.13 5.18
N LEU A 122 -2.89 -3.61 5.70
CA LEU A 122 -3.68 -2.96 6.73
C LEU A 122 -3.19 -3.23 8.16
N GLN A 123 -2.11 -4.01 8.32
CA GLN A 123 -1.54 -4.40 9.61
C GLN A 123 -2.55 -5.13 10.53
N ARG A 124 -3.58 -5.77 9.96
CA ARG A 124 -4.56 -6.63 10.65
C ARG A 124 -3.96 -8.03 10.86
N TRP A 125 -2.84 -8.08 11.58
CA TRP A 125 -2.01 -9.28 11.75
C TRP A 125 -2.74 -10.53 12.25
N PRO A 126 -3.66 -10.45 13.24
CA PRO A 126 -4.36 -11.63 13.74
C PRO A 126 -5.21 -12.30 12.65
N GLU A 127 -5.94 -11.49 11.89
CA GLU A 127 -6.81 -11.94 10.81
C GLU A 127 -5.99 -12.47 9.62
N ALA A 128 -4.90 -11.77 9.28
CA ALA A 128 -3.98 -12.22 8.25
C ALA A 128 -3.36 -13.58 8.61
N GLY A 129 -2.95 -13.75 9.87
CA GLY A 129 -2.41 -15.00 10.39
C GLY A 129 -3.42 -16.16 10.34
N ALA A 130 -4.68 -15.90 10.69
CA ALA A 130 -5.75 -16.89 10.57
C ALA A 130 -6.02 -17.30 9.11
N ALA A 131 -6.12 -16.33 8.21
CA ALA A 131 -6.30 -16.59 6.77
C ALA A 131 -5.10 -17.36 6.17
N TYR A 132 -3.89 -17.04 6.60
CA TYR A 132 -2.67 -17.74 6.20
C TYR A 132 -2.66 -19.20 6.67
N GLN A 133 -3.04 -19.46 7.92
CA GLN A 133 -3.14 -20.83 8.43
C GLN A 133 -4.19 -21.66 7.68
N GLN A 134 -5.33 -21.07 7.32
CA GLN A 134 -6.35 -21.72 6.50
C GLN A 134 -5.81 -22.10 5.12
N LEU A 135 -5.04 -21.21 4.48
CA LEU A 135 -4.40 -21.50 3.19
C LEU A 135 -3.43 -22.69 3.31
N LEU A 136 -2.57 -22.71 4.33
CA LEU A 136 -1.62 -23.81 4.54
C LEU A 136 -2.33 -25.14 4.83
N ALA A 137 -3.38 -25.13 5.65
CA ALA A 137 -4.14 -26.33 5.99
C ALA A 137 -4.78 -26.97 4.74
N GLN A 138 -5.30 -26.14 3.82
CA GLN A 138 -5.89 -26.62 2.57
C GLN A 138 -4.85 -27.14 1.58
N ALA A 139 -3.64 -26.55 1.59
CA ALA A 139 -2.52 -27.03 0.78
C ALA A 139 -1.81 -28.27 1.38
N GLY A 140 -2.27 -28.78 2.54
CA GLY A 140 -1.58 -29.87 3.25
C GLY A 140 -0.17 -29.51 3.74
N ALA A 141 0.11 -28.21 3.88
CA ALA A 141 1.41 -27.69 4.28
C ALA A 141 1.57 -27.62 5.81
N ASP A 142 2.82 -27.55 6.27
CA ASP A 142 3.15 -27.43 7.69
C ASP A 142 2.60 -26.11 8.28
N THR A 143 1.54 -26.22 9.09
CA THR A 143 0.90 -25.08 9.76
C THR A 143 1.67 -24.56 10.97
N THR A 144 2.71 -25.27 11.42
CA THR A 144 3.51 -24.88 12.57
C THR A 144 4.53 -23.78 12.22
N LYS A 145 4.93 -23.67 10.96
CA LYS A 145 5.85 -22.62 10.50
C LYS A 145 5.07 -21.47 9.89
N THR A 146 4.90 -20.42 10.68
CA THR A 146 4.18 -19.21 10.25
C THR A 146 4.99 -17.94 10.52
N PRO A 147 5.13 -17.03 9.55
CA PRO A 147 5.83 -15.76 9.74
C PRO A 147 5.15 -14.89 10.81
N TYR A 148 3.85 -15.11 11.05
CA TYR A 148 3.05 -14.37 12.04
C TYR A 148 3.42 -14.66 13.50
N ARG A 149 4.26 -15.66 13.79
CA ARG A 149 4.84 -15.85 15.14
C ARG A 149 5.84 -14.75 15.51
N GLN A 150 6.44 -14.10 14.52
CA GLN A 150 7.43 -13.03 14.72
C GLN A 150 7.02 -11.80 13.91
N LEU A 151 6.09 -11.03 14.47
CA LEU A 151 5.64 -9.79 13.85
C LEU A 151 6.75 -8.74 13.79
N PRO A 152 6.74 -7.85 12.78
CA PRO A 152 7.72 -6.78 12.67
C PRO A 152 7.66 -5.84 13.88
N ARG A 153 8.82 -5.48 14.43
CA ARG A 153 8.90 -4.55 15.56
C ARG A 153 8.76 -3.11 15.06
N LEU A 154 7.57 -2.55 15.26
CA LEU A 154 7.29 -1.16 14.92
C LEU A 154 7.73 -0.21 16.05
N LYS A 155 8.28 0.94 15.67
CA LYS A 155 8.69 2.03 16.56
C LYS A 155 7.56 3.04 16.73
N SER A 156 7.49 3.69 17.88
CA SER A 156 6.47 4.71 18.17
C SER A 156 6.93 6.08 17.71
N GLU A 157 6.13 6.74 16.88
CA GLU A 157 6.37 8.12 16.44
C GLU A 157 6.35 9.09 17.62
N GLN A 158 5.36 8.96 18.51
CA GLN A 158 5.23 9.79 19.70
C GLN A 158 6.43 9.64 20.65
N LYS A 159 7.00 8.43 20.75
CA LYS A 159 8.22 8.23 21.53
C LYS A 159 9.42 8.94 20.87
N ALA A 160 9.54 8.88 19.55
CA ALA A 160 10.59 9.59 18.82
C ALA A 160 10.48 11.11 18.99
N GLU A 161 9.26 11.63 18.89
CA GLU A 161 8.94 13.03 19.14
C GLU A 161 9.34 13.45 20.55
N ARG A 162 8.81 12.77 21.59
CA ARG A 162 9.16 13.07 22.99
C ARG A 162 10.66 13.06 23.22
N LEU A 163 11.35 12.05 22.66
CA LEU A 163 12.78 11.93 22.83
C LEU A 163 13.54 13.10 22.16
N SER A 164 13.12 13.54 20.97
CA SER A 164 13.69 14.71 20.30
C SER A 164 13.37 16.03 20.99
N THR A 165 12.20 16.14 21.64
CA THR A 165 11.79 17.34 22.39
C THR A 165 12.72 17.59 23.59
N PHE A 166 13.14 16.54 24.28
CA PHE A 166 13.99 16.68 25.48
C PHE A 166 15.48 16.53 25.17
N ILE A 167 15.84 15.74 24.15
CA ILE A 167 17.22 15.44 23.80
C ILE A 167 17.42 15.73 22.31
N PRO A 168 18.22 16.76 21.96
CA PRO A 168 18.64 17.00 20.59
C PRO A 168 19.20 15.72 19.95
N GLY A 169 18.70 15.33 18.77
CA GLY A 169 19.12 14.10 18.08
C GLY A 169 18.53 12.80 18.65
N GLY A 170 17.83 12.84 19.78
CA GLY A 170 17.35 11.67 20.48
C GLY A 170 16.38 10.81 19.66
N GLY A 171 15.36 11.42 19.05
CA GLY A 171 14.43 10.68 18.19
C GLY A 171 15.10 10.13 16.91
N GLN A 172 16.12 10.80 16.38
CA GLN A 172 16.93 10.29 15.25
C GLN A 172 17.74 9.06 15.65
N PHE A 173 18.36 9.04 16.83
CA PHE A 173 19.00 7.83 17.37
C PHE A 173 17.99 6.69 17.52
N TYR A 174 16.83 6.98 18.12
CA TYR A 174 15.76 6.01 18.26
C TYR A 174 15.29 5.45 16.91
N ALA A 175 15.20 6.29 15.88
CA ALA A 175 14.86 5.86 14.52
C ALA A 175 15.97 5.05 13.82
N GLY A 176 17.18 4.99 14.39
CA GLY A 176 18.34 4.27 13.84
C GLY A 176 19.13 5.11 12.82
N LYS A 177 19.15 6.44 12.98
CA LYS A 177 19.85 7.39 12.10
C LYS A 177 20.89 8.20 12.89
N PRO A 178 21.99 7.56 13.36
CA PRO A 178 22.98 8.22 14.21
C PRO A 178 23.66 9.42 13.54
N GLY A 179 23.91 9.37 12.23
CA GLY A 179 24.49 10.51 11.51
C GLY A 179 23.61 11.76 11.53
N GLU A 180 22.29 11.60 11.35
CA GLU A 180 21.34 12.72 11.47
C GLU A 180 21.20 13.21 12.91
N ALA A 181 21.33 12.32 13.89
CA ALA A 181 21.34 12.68 15.31
C ALA A 181 22.54 13.56 15.66
N ILE A 182 23.74 13.15 15.24
CA ILE A 182 24.99 13.90 15.48
C ILE A 182 24.92 15.28 14.82
N LEU A 183 24.48 15.36 13.57
CA LEU A 183 24.31 16.64 12.88
C LEU A 183 23.33 17.56 13.64
N SER A 184 22.20 17.01 14.11
CA SER A 184 21.23 17.76 14.89
C SER A 184 21.82 18.32 16.18
N ILE A 185 22.62 17.52 16.89
CA ILE A 185 23.31 17.93 18.11
C ILE A 185 24.29 19.06 17.78
N LEU A 186 25.15 18.88 16.78
CA LEU A 186 26.16 19.86 16.39
C LEU A 186 25.56 21.23 16.07
N VAL A 187 24.52 21.26 15.23
CA VAL A 187 23.90 22.54 14.82
C VAL A 187 23.20 23.23 15.97
N GLN A 188 22.47 22.48 16.80
CA GLN A 188 21.79 23.05 17.98
C GLN A 188 22.82 23.54 19.01
N SER A 189 23.86 22.77 19.29
CA SER A 189 24.95 23.19 20.17
C SER A 189 25.68 24.42 19.64
N ALA A 190 25.92 24.53 18.33
CA ALA A 190 26.53 25.71 17.72
C ALA A 190 25.64 26.95 17.85
N GLY A 191 24.33 26.82 17.60
CA GLY A 191 23.37 27.92 17.78
C GLY A 191 23.30 28.39 19.23
N LEU A 192 23.26 27.45 20.18
CA LEU A 192 23.26 27.76 21.61
C LEU A 192 24.57 28.45 22.04
N TYR A 193 25.72 27.91 21.63
CA TYR A 193 27.03 28.50 21.92
C TYR A 193 27.15 29.91 21.35
N PHE A 194 26.77 30.10 20.08
CA PHE A 194 26.76 31.41 19.44
C PHE A 194 25.83 32.38 20.17
N GLY A 195 24.63 31.93 20.53
CA GLY A 195 23.66 32.73 21.27
C GLY A 195 24.19 33.20 22.62
N VAL A 196 24.71 32.28 23.44
CA VAL A 196 25.24 32.58 24.78
C VAL A 196 26.44 33.53 24.70
N THR A 197 27.40 33.25 23.83
CA THR A 197 28.62 34.09 23.71
C THR A 197 28.29 35.52 23.24
N ASN A 198 27.39 35.68 22.26
CA ASN A 198 26.97 37.01 21.80
C ASN A 198 26.14 37.75 22.85
N PHE A 199 25.32 37.03 23.62
CA PHE A 199 24.54 37.63 24.70
C PHE A 199 25.46 38.21 25.79
N LEU A 200 26.47 37.45 26.21
CA LEU A 200 27.46 37.90 27.20
C LEU A 200 28.32 39.07 26.70
N ALA A 201 28.56 39.16 25.39
CA ALA A 201 29.27 40.27 24.76
C ALA A 201 28.40 41.52 24.49
N GLY A 202 27.11 41.52 24.86
CA GLY A 202 26.20 42.64 24.67
C GLY A 202 25.54 42.72 23.28
N TYR A 203 25.79 41.74 22.39
CA TYR A 203 25.21 41.66 21.05
C TYR A 203 23.85 40.95 21.07
N TYR A 204 22.86 41.54 21.74
CA TYR A 204 21.55 40.91 21.95
C TYR A 204 20.80 40.57 20.66
N LEU A 205 20.87 41.43 19.64
CA LEU A 205 20.24 41.18 18.34
C LEU A 205 20.82 39.94 17.64
N SER A 206 22.15 39.78 17.67
CA SER A 206 22.82 38.60 17.12
C SER A 206 22.51 37.34 17.93
N ALA A 207 22.51 37.46 19.26
CA ALA A 207 22.19 36.36 20.16
C ALA A 207 20.79 35.79 19.90
N TRP A 208 19.80 36.66 19.74
CA TRP A 208 18.42 36.26 19.43
C TRP A 208 18.22 35.88 17.97
N GLY A 209 18.59 36.77 17.06
CA GLY A 209 18.29 36.65 15.63
C GLY A 209 19.03 35.50 14.94
N VAL A 210 20.22 35.14 15.42
CA VAL A 210 21.01 34.05 14.86
C VAL A 210 21.07 32.87 15.84
N GLY A 211 21.50 33.07 17.07
CA GLY A 211 21.67 31.98 18.03
C GLY A 211 20.36 31.27 18.38
N ALA A 212 19.42 32.00 18.98
CA ALA A 212 18.14 31.44 19.39
C ALA A 212 17.28 30.98 18.20
N ALA A 213 17.29 31.74 17.09
CA ALA A 213 16.57 31.35 15.88
C ALA A 213 17.12 30.05 15.25
N LEU A 214 18.44 29.90 15.16
CA LEU A 214 19.07 28.69 14.64
C LEU A 214 18.76 27.48 15.54
N PHE A 215 18.93 27.63 16.85
CA PHE A 215 18.59 26.58 17.81
C PHE A 215 17.11 26.18 17.70
N GLY A 216 16.20 27.14 17.79
CA GLY A 216 14.75 26.88 17.81
C GLY A 216 14.25 26.24 16.52
N SER A 217 14.69 26.73 15.35
CA SER A 217 14.27 26.18 14.05
C SER A 217 14.80 24.77 13.82
N PHE A 218 16.08 24.50 14.13
CA PHE A 218 16.65 23.16 14.02
C PHE A 218 16.07 22.19 15.04
N HIS A 219 15.74 22.65 16.24
CA HIS A 219 15.09 21.83 17.25
C HIS A 219 13.69 21.39 16.80
N ALA A 220 12.85 22.34 16.38
CA ALA A 220 11.52 22.06 15.85
C ALA A 220 11.55 21.18 14.58
N GLY A 221 12.50 21.45 13.69
CA GLY A 221 12.75 20.61 12.50
C GLY A 221 13.19 19.19 12.86
N GLY A 222 14.06 19.05 13.86
CA GLY A 222 14.54 17.76 14.37
C GLY A 222 13.42 16.88 14.92
N ILE A 223 12.48 17.47 15.66
CA ILE A 223 11.29 16.78 16.17
C ILE A 223 10.46 16.18 15.02
N ARG A 224 10.09 17.01 14.03
CA ARG A 224 9.31 16.57 12.86
C ARG A 224 10.06 15.52 12.04
N ARG A 225 11.38 15.71 11.85
CA ARG A 225 12.23 14.76 11.14
C ARG A 225 12.25 13.40 11.84
N SER A 226 12.30 13.36 13.17
CA SER A 226 12.32 12.10 13.92
C SER A 226 11.05 11.26 13.76
N GLN A 227 9.88 11.91 13.69
CA GLN A 227 8.62 11.23 13.39
C GLN A 227 8.65 10.60 11.98
N ASN A 228 9.09 11.37 10.98
CA ASN A 228 9.21 10.87 9.60
C ASN A 228 10.17 9.69 9.47
N LEU A 229 11.32 9.73 10.16
CA LEU A 229 12.28 8.62 10.17
C LEU A 229 11.69 7.35 10.79
N VAL A 230 10.86 7.47 11.82
CA VAL A 230 10.15 6.33 12.39
C VAL A 230 9.09 5.79 11.42
N LYS A 231 8.33 6.65 10.73
CA LYS A 231 7.40 6.22 9.67
C LYS A 231 8.11 5.42 8.58
N GLU A 232 9.23 5.94 8.08
CA GLU A 232 10.06 5.27 7.08
C GLU A 232 10.64 3.95 7.59
N TYR A 233 11.05 3.88 8.86
CA TYR A 233 11.49 2.64 9.48
C TYR A 233 10.36 1.61 9.54
N ASN A 234 9.18 2.00 10.05
CA ASN A 234 8.03 1.12 10.19
C ASN A 234 7.54 0.62 8.83
N SER A 235 7.40 1.51 7.85
CA SER A 235 7.01 1.15 6.48
C SER A 235 7.97 0.14 5.87
N ARG A 236 9.29 0.31 6.06
CA ARG A 236 10.29 -0.68 5.60
C ARG A 236 10.13 -2.04 6.29
N GLN A 237 9.88 -2.06 7.60
CA GLN A 237 9.67 -3.31 8.35
C GLN A 237 8.41 -4.04 7.89
N VAL A 238 7.29 -3.32 7.72
CA VAL A 238 6.03 -3.88 7.19
C VAL A 238 6.25 -4.41 5.78
N ARG A 239 6.89 -3.64 4.89
CA ARG A 239 7.15 -4.08 3.51
C ARG A 239 8.01 -5.34 3.45
N GLN A 240 9.07 -5.43 4.26
CA GLN A 240 9.92 -6.62 4.33
C GLN A 240 9.14 -7.86 4.80
N PHE A 241 8.29 -7.69 5.82
CA PHE A 241 7.40 -8.75 6.30
C PHE A 241 6.41 -9.19 5.20
N ASN A 242 5.72 -8.23 4.58
CA ASN A 242 4.73 -8.49 3.54
C ASN A 242 5.34 -9.17 2.31
N GLU A 243 6.54 -8.78 1.88
CA GLU A 243 7.26 -9.44 0.79
C GLU A 243 7.66 -10.88 1.13
N THR A 244 8.00 -11.15 2.40
CA THR A 244 8.27 -12.51 2.86
C THR A 244 7.00 -13.36 2.78
N VAL A 245 5.89 -12.88 3.34
CA VAL A 245 4.60 -13.58 3.29
C VAL A 245 4.16 -13.78 1.84
N LYS A 246 4.27 -12.75 0.98
CA LYS A 246 3.92 -12.82 -0.44
C LYS A 246 4.64 -13.94 -1.17
N LYS A 247 5.96 -14.06 -0.98
CA LYS A 247 6.74 -15.15 -1.58
C LYS A 247 6.30 -16.53 -1.08
N GLU A 248 5.93 -16.65 0.19
CA GLU A 248 5.47 -17.91 0.77
C GLU A 248 4.08 -18.31 0.26
N VAL A 249 3.12 -17.38 0.23
CA VAL A 249 1.75 -17.69 -0.22
C VAL A 249 1.68 -18.01 -1.72
N LEU A 250 2.46 -17.32 -2.55
CA LEU A 250 2.50 -17.61 -4.00
C LEU A 250 3.02 -19.03 -4.28
N LYS A 251 4.04 -19.49 -3.54
CA LYS A 251 4.56 -20.86 -3.66
C LYS A 251 3.54 -21.95 -3.32
N GLN A 252 2.51 -21.63 -2.54
CA GLN A 252 1.45 -22.60 -2.20
C GLN A 252 0.34 -22.61 -3.25
N VAL A 253 0.22 -21.56 -4.06
CA VAL A 253 -0.78 -21.45 -5.13
C VAL A 253 -0.26 -21.99 -6.46
N ASP A 254 1.06 -21.96 -6.69
CA ASP A 254 1.69 -22.49 -7.91
C ASP A 254 1.89 -24.02 -7.91
N LYS A 255 1.45 -24.74 -6.87
CA LYS A 255 1.53 -26.21 -6.74
C LYS A 255 0.20 -26.87 -7.06
#